data_AF-A0A7C6BSD9-F1
#
_entry.id   AF-A0A7C6BSD9-F1
#
_cell.length_a   1.000
_cell.length_b   1.000
_cell.length_c   1.000
_cell.angle_alpha   90.00
_cell.angle_beta   90.00
_cell.angle_gamma   90.00
#
_symmetry.space_group_name_H-M   'P 1'
#
loop_
_entity.id
_entity.type
_entity.pdbx_description
1 polymer ?
#
loop_
_entity_poly.entity_id
_entity_poly.type
_entity_poly.pdbx_seq_one_letter_code
_entity_poly.pdbx_strand_id
1 'polypeptide(L)'
;LAKHKKEYNTYKAEVIKALQGKSKFNADVLNELLTASKEAMEAAEAEIQQCKQELANDSQTYKEAQKNLKELLTWADLYKSSSMASKRMIMSQLIKAVRVRRDYELEIDFNIAYEQYCKGF
;
A
#
# COMPACT_ATOMS: atom_id res chain seq x y z
N LEU A 1 -25.87 11.62 7.16
CA LEU A 1 -25.50 13.00 6.73
C LEU A 1 -26.45 14.08 7.26
N ALA A 2 -27.77 14.02 7.01
CA ALA A 2 -28.72 15.03 7.52
C ALA A 2 -28.84 15.09 9.05
N LYS A 3 -28.69 13.95 9.74
CA LYS A 3 -28.78 13.84 11.20
C LYS A 3 -27.62 14.55 11.92
N HIS A 4 -26.39 14.29 11.49
CA HIS A 4 -25.18 14.95 12.02
C HIS A 4 -25.16 16.46 11.79
N LYS A 5 -25.70 16.94 10.67
CA LYS A 5 -25.82 18.38 10.40
C LYS A 5 -26.83 19.06 11.34
N LYS A 6 -27.88 18.33 11.73
CA LYS A 6 -28.90 18.81 12.68
C LYS A 6 -28.34 18.86 14.10
N GLU A 7 -27.61 17.83 14.53
CA GLU A 7 -26.89 17.78 15.81
C GLU A 7 -25.86 18.92 15.90
N TYR A 8 -25.03 19.11 14.88
CA TYR A 8 -24.05 20.20 14.81
C TYR A 8 -24.68 21.59 14.94
N ASN A 9 -25.84 21.81 14.30
CA ASN A 9 -26.57 23.08 14.41
C ASN A 9 -27.16 23.28 15.82
N THR A 10 -27.61 22.20 16.48
CA THR A 10 -28.05 22.25 17.88
C THR A 10 -26.90 22.61 18.81
N TYR A 11 -25.74 21.96 18.65
CA TYR A 11 -24.54 22.28 19.42
C TYR A 11 -24.10 23.73 19.21
N LYS A 12 -24.08 24.21 17.96
CA LYS A 12 -23.75 25.62 17.65
C LYS A 12 -24.73 26.61 18.29
N ALA A 13 -26.02 26.29 18.30
CA ALA A 13 -27.05 27.10 18.94
C ALA A 13 -26.89 27.13 20.48
N GLU A 14 -26.46 26.04 21.09
CA GLU A 14 -26.15 25.99 22.52
C GLU A 14 -24.87 26.74 22.89
N VAL A 15 -23.84 26.69 22.03
CA VAL A 15 -22.60 27.47 22.20
C VAL A 15 -22.87 28.98 22.14
N ILE A 16 -23.73 29.43 21.21
CA ILE A 16 -24.14 30.85 21.13
C ILE A 16 -24.93 31.28 22.38
N LYS A 17 -25.77 30.40 22.92
CA LYS A 17 -26.51 30.66 24.18
C LYS A 17 -25.61 30.65 25.41
N ALA A 18 -24.50 29.91 25.38
CA ALA A 18 -23.48 29.91 26.44
C ALA A 18 -22.71 31.24 26.49
N LEU A 19 -22.37 31.82 25.33
CA LEU A 19 -21.77 33.16 25.24
C LEU A 19 -22.67 34.29 25.79
N GLN A 20 -23.99 34.07 25.86
CA GLN A 20 -24.97 35.03 26.39
C GLN A 20 -25.24 34.88 27.90
N GLY A 21 -24.48 34.03 28.62
CA GLY A 21 -24.53 33.95 30.08
C GLY A 21 -25.73 33.22 30.68
N LYS A 22 -26.42 32.37 29.90
CA LYS A 22 -27.58 31.56 30.36
C LYS A 22 -27.33 30.04 30.36
N SER A 23 -26.09 29.58 30.21
CA SER A 23 -25.77 28.14 30.17
C SER A 23 -25.06 27.65 31.44
N LYS A 24 -25.33 26.41 31.83
CA LYS A 24 -24.78 25.70 33.00
C LYS A 24 -23.37 25.11 32.78
N PHE A 25 -22.76 25.29 31.61
CA PHE A 25 -21.42 24.77 31.33
C PHE A 25 -20.34 25.82 31.63
N ASN A 26 -19.49 25.50 32.61
CA ASN A 26 -18.31 26.28 32.99
C ASN A 26 -17.32 26.36 31.80
N ALA A 27 -16.63 27.49 31.66
CA ALA A 27 -15.56 27.72 30.69
C ALA A 27 -14.47 26.63 30.72
N ASP A 28 -14.25 26.01 31.88
CA ASP A 28 -13.33 24.89 32.04
C ASP A 28 -13.74 23.66 31.21
N VAL A 29 -15.04 23.35 31.13
CA VAL A 29 -15.56 22.21 30.37
C VAL A 29 -15.46 22.45 28.86
N LEU A 30 -15.59 23.71 28.43
CA LEU A 30 -15.40 24.08 27.02
C LEU A 30 -13.93 23.97 26.61
N ASN A 31 -13.00 24.37 27.49
CA ASN A 31 -11.58 24.19 27.24
C ASN A 31 -11.19 22.72 27.21
N GLU A 32 -11.72 21.88 28.10
CA GLU A 32 -11.51 20.43 28.06
C GLU A 32 -12.00 19.82 26.74
N LEU A 33 -13.22 20.13 26.31
CA LEU A 33 -13.77 19.66 25.04
C LEU A 33 -12.98 20.15 23.83
N LEU A 34 -12.49 21.40 23.87
CA LEU A 34 -11.66 21.96 22.80
C LEU A 34 -10.29 21.27 22.73
N THR A 35 -9.70 20.96 23.89
CA THR A 35 -8.41 20.29 23.99
C THR A 35 -8.53 18.83 23.52
N ALA A 36 -9.53 18.11 24.01
CA ALA A 36 -9.83 16.74 23.57
C ALA A 36 -10.17 16.68 22.07
N SER A 37 -10.91 17.66 21.55
CA SER A 37 -11.20 17.74 20.11
C SER A 37 -9.98 18.04 19.27
N LYS A 38 -9.02 18.84 19.77
CA LYS A 38 -7.75 19.09 19.08
C LYS A 38 -6.86 17.87 19.08
N GLU A 39 -6.72 17.20 20.23
CA GLU A 39 -5.97 15.95 20.36
C GLU A 39 -6.52 14.87 19.43
N ALA A 40 -7.85 14.72 19.35
CA ALA A 40 -8.50 13.80 18.42
C ALA A 40 -8.24 14.17 16.95
N MET A 41 -8.17 15.47 16.63
CA MET A 41 -7.85 15.95 15.29
C MET A 41 -6.39 15.65 14.91
N GLU A 42 -5.46 15.91 15.83
CA GLU A 42 -4.03 15.65 15.64
C GLU A 42 -3.77 14.14 15.51
N ALA A 43 -4.43 13.31 16.32
CA ALA A 43 -4.35 11.85 16.21
C ALA A 43 -4.89 11.35 14.87
N ALA A 44 -6.05 11.84 14.43
CA ALA A 44 -6.62 11.48 13.13
C ALA A 44 -5.73 11.94 11.96
N GLU A 45 -5.12 13.11 12.06
CA GLU A 45 -4.19 13.62 11.04
C GLU A 45 -2.89 12.79 10.99
N ALA A 46 -2.38 12.35 12.14
CA ALA A 46 -1.26 11.42 12.21
C ALA A 46 -1.58 10.06 11.56
N GLU A 47 -2.75 9.48 11.83
CA GLU A 47 -3.21 8.24 11.19
C GLU A 47 -3.34 8.41 9.67
N ILE A 48 -3.89 9.54 9.20
CA ILE A 48 -4.01 9.83 7.77
C ILE A 48 -2.63 9.91 7.11
N GLN A 49 -1.65 10.54 7.76
CA GLN A 49 -0.29 10.62 7.23
C GLN A 49 0.39 9.26 7.18
N GLN A 50 0.23 8.45 8.23
CA GLN A 50 0.76 7.09 8.26
C GLN A 50 0.15 6.23 7.16
N CYS A 51 -1.17 6.23 7.01
CA CYS A 51 -1.86 5.45 5.98
C CYS A 51 -1.48 5.92 4.56
N LYS A 52 -1.25 7.23 4.36
CA LYS A 52 -0.73 7.76 3.09
C LYS A 52 0.69 7.28 2.78
N GLN A 53 1.56 7.19 3.78
CA GLN A 53 2.92 6.65 3.60
C GLN A 53 2.89 5.17 3.26
N GLU A 54 2.08 4.38 3.96
CA GLU A 54 1.90 2.95 3.69
C GLU A 54 1.38 2.73 2.26
N LEU A 55 0.35 3.45 1.84
CA LEU A 55 -0.17 3.41 0.46
C LEU A 55 0.86 3.81 -0.59
N ALA A 56 1.71 4.80 -0.29
CA ALA A 56 2.76 5.23 -1.23
C ALA A 56 3.83 4.14 -1.39
N ASN A 57 4.23 3.50 -0.30
CA ASN A 57 5.18 2.40 -0.30
C ASN A 57 4.60 1.18 -1.07
N ASP A 58 3.37 0.79 -0.77
CA ASP A 58 2.69 -0.32 -1.45
C ASP A 58 2.53 -0.04 -2.95
N SER A 59 2.16 1.20 -3.32
CA SER A 59 2.08 1.60 -4.72
C SER A 59 3.43 1.54 -5.42
N GLN A 60 4.54 1.81 -4.72
CA GLN A 60 5.86 1.74 -5.31
C GLN A 60 6.28 0.28 -5.53
N THR A 61 6.10 -0.57 -4.51
CA THR A 61 6.36 -2.02 -4.60
C THR A 61 5.52 -2.66 -5.71
N TYR A 62 4.24 -2.30 -5.83
CA TYR A 62 3.38 -2.78 -6.91
C TYR A 62 3.86 -2.34 -8.30
N LYS A 63 4.31 -1.09 -8.46
CA LYS A 63 4.86 -0.60 -9.74
C LYS A 63 6.15 -1.33 -10.13
N GLU A 64 7.01 -1.61 -9.17
CA GLU A 64 8.24 -2.38 -9.37
C GLU A 64 7.92 -3.82 -9.81
N ALA A 65 6.98 -4.49 -9.12
CA ALA A 65 6.50 -5.81 -9.51
C ALA A 65 5.88 -5.82 -10.92
N GLN A 66 5.08 -4.81 -11.25
CA GLN A 66 4.46 -4.68 -12.57
C GLN A 66 5.50 -4.46 -13.68
N LYS A 67 6.56 -3.68 -13.41
CA LYS A 67 7.67 -3.47 -14.34
C LYS A 67 8.39 -4.79 -14.62
N ASN A 68 8.74 -5.54 -13.57
CA ASN A 68 9.43 -6.82 -13.68
C ASN A 68 8.59 -7.85 -14.46
N LEU A 69 7.27 -7.88 -14.23
CA LEU A 69 6.35 -8.73 -15.00
C LEU A 69 6.34 -8.37 -16.49
N LYS A 70 6.33 -7.08 -16.83
CA LYS A 70 6.39 -6.63 -18.24
C LYS A 70 7.71 -7.04 -18.90
N GLU A 71 8.83 -6.98 -18.18
CA GLU A 71 10.12 -7.43 -18.69
C GLU A 71 10.13 -8.94 -18.96
N LEU A 72 9.56 -9.76 -18.07
CA LEU A 72 9.41 -11.20 -18.29
C LEU A 72 8.51 -11.54 -19.49
N LEU A 73 7.38 -10.84 -19.65
CA LEU A 73 6.51 -11.01 -20.81
C LEU A 73 7.24 -10.64 -22.10
N THR A 74 8.02 -9.56 -22.06
CA THR A 74 8.88 -9.15 -23.18
C THR A 74 9.93 -10.22 -23.50
N TRP A 75 10.52 -10.86 -22.50
CA TRP A 75 11.44 -11.99 -22.72
C TRP A 75 10.75 -13.22 -23.32
N ALA A 76 9.50 -13.50 -22.96
CA ALA A 76 8.74 -14.58 -23.58
C ALA A 76 8.48 -14.31 -25.07
N ASP A 77 8.10 -13.08 -25.42
CA ASP A 77 7.87 -12.66 -26.80
C ASP A 77 9.15 -12.60 -27.63
N LEU A 78 10.24 -12.09 -27.03
CA LEU A 78 11.57 -12.10 -27.62
C LEU A 78 12.10 -13.53 -27.78
N TYR A 79 11.87 -14.42 -26.80
CA TYR A 79 12.23 -15.83 -26.93
C TYR A 79 11.48 -16.47 -28.09
N LYS A 80 10.16 -16.25 -28.23
CA LYS A 80 9.36 -16.85 -29.30
C LYS A 80 9.82 -16.43 -30.70
N SER A 81 10.12 -15.14 -30.88
CA SER A 81 10.46 -14.54 -32.19
C SER A 81 11.95 -14.58 -32.55
N SER A 82 12.84 -14.95 -31.63
CA SER A 82 14.29 -14.85 -31.84
C SER A 82 14.95 -16.12 -32.40
N SER A 83 16.16 -15.91 -32.94
CA SER A 83 17.02 -16.98 -33.47
C SER A 83 17.43 -18.00 -32.40
N MET A 84 17.84 -19.20 -32.81
CA MET A 84 18.26 -20.24 -31.87
C MET A 84 19.46 -19.82 -31.00
N ALA A 85 20.35 -18.97 -31.53
CA ALA A 85 21.46 -18.41 -30.77
C ALA A 85 20.98 -17.47 -29.65
N SER A 86 20.03 -16.60 -29.97
CA SER A 86 19.39 -15.67 -29.01
C SER A 86 18.59 -16.42 -27.95
N LYS A 87 17.85 -17.47 -28.33
CA LYS A 87 17.14 -18.36 -27.40
C LYS A 87 18.08 -19.01 -26.39
N ARG A 88 19.25 -19.50 -26.85
CA ARG A 88 20.29 -20.06 -25.96
C ARG A 88 20.88 -19.00 -25.04
N MET A 89 21.12 -17.80 -25.55
CA MET A 89 21.62 -16.68 -24.75
C MET A 89 20.63 -16.30 -23.63
N ILE A 90 19.34 -16.17 -23.96
CA ILE A 90 18.28 -15.87 -22.98
C ILE A 90 18.20 -16.98 -21.91
N MET A 91 18.18 -18.25 -22.32
CA MET A 91 18.11 -19.38 -21.39
C MET A 91 19.33 -19.49 -20.49
N SER A 92 20.52 -19.12 -20.97
CA SER A 92 21.75 -19.13 -20.16
C SER A 92 21.76 -18.09 -19.03
N GLN A 93 20.95 -17.03 -19.12
CA GLN A 93 20.78 -16.07 -18.04
C GLN A 93 19.73 -16.52 -17.02
N LEU A 94 18.76 -17.31 -17.47
CA LEU A 94 17.63 -17.79 -16.67
C LEU A 94 17.96 -19.06 -15.88
N ILE A 95 18.73 -19.97 -16.48
CA ILE A 95 19.07 -21.28 -15.92
C ILE A 95 20.53 -21.26 -15.48
N LYS A 96 20.75 -21.50 -14.19
CA LYS A 96 22.08 -21.60 -13.59
C LYS A 96 22.73 -22.95 -13.85
N ALA A 97 21.97 -24.04 -13.74
CA ALA A 97 22.45 -25.38 -14.01
C ALA A 97 21.31 -26.33 -14.37
N VAL A 98 21.60 -27.36 -15.17
CA VAL A 98 20.71 -28.50 -15.41
C VAL A 98 21.47 -29.75 -15.01
N ARG A 99 20.95 -30.49 -14.03
CA ARG A 99 21.49 -31.79 -13.62
C ARG A 99 20.58 -32.89 -14.15
N VAL A 100 21.18 -33.94 -14.70
CA VAL A 100 20.48 -35.14 -15.15
C VAL A 100 20.88 -36.28 -14.23
N ARG A 101 19.92 -36.87 -13.54
CA ARG A 101 20.13 -38.00 -12.62
C ARG A 101 19.86 -39.32 -13.34
N ARG A 102 20.03 -40.45 -12.62
CA ARG A 102 19.59 -41.76 -13.11
C ARG A 102 18.09 -41.72 -13.45
N ASP A 103 17.69 -42.53 -14.43
CA ASP A 103 16.32 -42.57 -14.95
C ASP A 103 15.85 -41.28 -15.66
N TYR A 104 16.77 -40.44 -16.12
CA TYR A 104 16.49 -39.17 -16.82
C TYR A 104 15.73 -38.13 -15.99
N GLU A 105 15.79 -38.23 -14.66
CA GLU A 105 15.25 -37.18 -13.79
C GLU A 105 16.04 -35.87 -14.00
N LEU A 106 15.33 -34.81 -14.37
CA LEU A 106 15.88 -33.49 -14.65
C LEU A 106 15.70 -32.59 -13.44
N GLU A 107 16.79 -32.02 -12.96
CA GLU A 107 16.80 -31.01 -11.92
C GLU A 107 17.35 -29.72 -12.54
N ILE A 108 16.53 -28.66 -12.55
CA ILE A 108 16.87 -27.38 -13.16
C ILE A 108 17.01 -26.34 -12.05
N ASP A 109 18.22 -25.82 -11.90
CA ASP A 109 18.50 -24.68 -11.03
C ASP A 109 18.28 -23.39 -11.82
N PHE A 110 17.31 -22.60 -11.42
CA PHE A 110 17.11 -21.27 -12.00
C PHE A 110 18.01 -20.25 -11.30
N ASN A 111 18.57 -19.32 -12.08
CA ASN A 111 19.31 -18.17 -11.54
C ASN A 111 18.36 -17.10 -10.94
N ILE A 112 17.07 -17.25 -11.20
CA ILE A 112 16.03 -16.39 -10.66
C ILE A 112 15.65 -16.96 -9.30
N ALA A 113 15.76 -16.16 -8.25
CA ALA A 113 15.19 -16.53 -6.96
C ALA A 113 13.67 -16.67 -7.14
N TYR A 114 13.19 -17.90 -7.29
CA TYR A 114 11.77 -18.21 -7.34
C TYR A 114 11.02 -17.60 -6.14
N GLU A 115 11.71 -17.50 -4.99
CA GLU A 115 11.20 -16.82 -3.79
C GLU A 115 11.03 -15.30 -3.94
N GLN A 116 11.84 -14.60 -4.74
CA GLN A 116 11.63 -13.16 -4.99
C GLN A 116 10.44 -12.87 -5.93
N TYR A 117 9.94 -13.87 -6.65
CA TYR A 117 8.87 -13.71 -7.66
C TYR A 117 7.55 -14.38 -7.27
N CYS A 118 7.58 -15.55 -6.63
CA CYS A 118 6.38 -16.27 -6.21
C CYS A 118 5.99 -16.00 -4.75
N LYS A 119 6.93 -15.58 -3.88
CA LYS A 119 6.58 -14.95 -2.60
C LYS A 119 6.42 -13.45 -2.83
N GLY A 120 5.48 -13.08 -3.68
CA GLY A 120 4.88 -11.76 -3.55
C GLY A 120 4.00 -11.75 -2.30
N PHE A 121 3.89 -10.58 -1.68
CA PHE A 121 2.93 -10.22 -0.62
C PHE A 121 3.27 -10.66 0.80
#